data_AF-A0A1R4JT86-F1
#
_entry.id   AF-A0A1R4JT86-F1
#
_cell.length_a   1.000
_cell.length_b   1.000
_cell.length_c   1.000
_cell.angle_alpha   90.00
_cell.angle_beta   90.00
_cell.angle_gamma   90.00
#
_symmetry.space_group_name_H-M   'P 1'
#
loop_
_entity.id
_entity.type
_entity.pdbx_description
1 polymer ?
#
loop_
_entity_poly.entity_id
_entity_poly.type
_entity_poly.pdbx_seq_one_letter_code
_entity_poly.pdbx_strand_id
1 'polypeptide(L)'
;MTSNTAGRTGIAFVGVAGAVLLAGCSGSAEAGTAKADPSPTSTDATAPYADGTYTAEGAYQTPETIEKISVTLTLADDTVTGVEIIGDPIAPETTRYQGQFIAGVSDIVVGKKLDELDVDRVAGSSLTSGGFNQAVVGIKDQAVVKDQAVLEDQAVIKDQAVLEDGAVAD
;
A
#
# COMPACT_ATOMS: atom_id res chain seq x y z
N MET A 1 34.10 -3.14 -6.05
CA MET A 1 33.68 -2.19 -7.11
C MET A 1 33.35 -3.00 -8.34
N THR A 2 32.09 -3.04 -8.77
CA THR A 2 31.65 -2.79 -10.16
C THR A 2 30.12 -2.85 -10.13
N SER A 3 29.50 -1.68 -10.16
CA SER A 3 28.07 -1.47 -10.30
C SER A 3 27.62 -1.87 -11.70
N ASN A 4 26.48 -2.54 -11.84
CA ASN A 4 25.81 -2.66 -13.13
C ASN A 4 24.65 -1.66 -13.18
N THR A 5 24.90 -0.55 -13.89
CA THR A 5 23.91 0.45 -14.27
C THR A 5 23.74 0.43 -15.79
N ALA A 6 22.49 0.64 -16.20
CA ALA A 6 22.01 1.12 -17.50
C ALA A 6 21.86 0.13 -18.67
N GLY A 7 20.64 0.12 -19.18
CA GLY A 7 20.28 -0.22 -20.55
C GLY A 7 18.96 0.44 -20.91
N ARG A 8 18.97 1.76 -21.12
CA ARG A 8 17.84 2.53 -21.65
C ARG A 8 17.77 2.29 -23.16
N THR A 9 16.75 1.59 -23.63
CA THR A 9 16.51 1.40 -25.07
C THR A 9 15.70 2.57 -25.60
N GLY A 10 16.36 3.48 -26.31
CA GLY A 10 15.73 4.54 -27.10
C GLY A 10 15.15 3.98 -28.39
N ILE A 11 14.02 4.53 -28.82
CA ILE A 11 13.42 4.26 -30.12
C ILE A 11 13.33 5.60 -30.87
N ALA A 12 14.06 5.67 -31.97
CA ALA A 12 13.99 6.75 -32.95
C ALA A 12 12.95 6.38 -34.01
N PHE A 13 11.99 7.27 -34.29
CA PHE A 13 11.18 7.18 -35.52
C PHE A 13 11.02 8.56 -36.17
N VAL A 14 11.75 8.68 -37.29
CA VAL A 14 11.36 9.21 -38.61
C VAL A 14 10.40 10.41 -38.64
N GLY A 15 10.94 11.55 -39.06
CA GLY A 15 10.18 12.75 -39.38
C GLY A 15 9.40 12.64 -40.69
N VAL A 16 8.23 13.29 -40.71
CA VAL A 16 7.53 13.69 -41.94
C VAL A 16 7.16 15.15 -41.77
N ALA A 17 7.78 16.00 -42.59
CA ALA A 17 7.38 17.37 -42.81
C ALA A 17 6.18 17.41 -43.77
N GLY A 18 5.15 18.18 -43.43
CA GLY A 18 3.98 18.35 -44.29
C GLY A 18 3.02 19.38 -43.71
N ALA A 19 3.29 20.66 -43.98
CA ALA A 19 2.38 21.76 -43.68
C ALA A 19 1.31 21.87 -44.78
N VAL A 20 0.03 21.81 -44.39
CA VAL A 20 -1.11 22.24 -45.22
C VAL A 20 -2.02 23.10 -44.34
N LEU A 21 -2.28 24.33 -44.80
CA LEU A 21 -3.09 25.34 -44.15
C LEU A 21 -4.48 25.47 -44.81
N LEU A 22 -5.50 25.51 -43.94
CA LEU A 22 -6.81 26.20 -43.99
C LEU A 22 -7.81 25.95 -45.14
N ALA A 23 -8.91 25.25 -44.82
CA ALA A 23 -10.31 25.73 -44.94
C ALA A 23 -11.32 24.58 -44.66
N GLY A 24 -12.26 24.76 -43.73
CA GLY A 24 -13.48 23.91 -43.65
C GLY A 24 -14.00 23.63 -42.24
N CYS A 25 -15.32 23.75 -42.07
CA CYS A 25 -16.08 23.84 -40.82
C CYS A 25 -16.49 22.48 -40.22
N SER A 26 -16.68 22.45 -38.89
CA SER A 26 -17.49 21.50 -38.09
C SER A 26 -17.00 20.05 -37.94
N GLY A 27 -16.60 19.67 -36.72
CA GLY A 27 -16.72 18.28 -36.25
C GLY A 27 -15.55 17.72 -35.45
N SER A 28 -15.61 17.93 -34.13
CA SER A 28 -15.20 17.02 -33.04
C SER A 28 -14.32 15.81 -33.38
N ALA A 29 -13.08 15.80 -32.88
CA ALA A 29 -12.43 14.73 -32.10
C ALA A 29 -10.90 14.91 -32.10
N GLU A 30 -10.37 15.71 -31.18
CA GLU A 30 -8.95 15.66 -30.83
C GLU A 30 -8.71 14.50 -29.87
N ALA A 31 -8.10 13.43 -30.39
CA ALA A 31 -7.48 12.39 -29.58
C ALA A 31 -6.18 12.95 -28.98
N GLY A 32 -6.31 13.65 -27.85
CA GLY A 32 -5.19 13.98 -27.00
C GLY A 32 -4.73 12.73 -26.24
N THR A 33 -3.53 12.25 -26.55
CA THR A 33 -2.78 11.36 -25.66
C THR A 33 -2.52 12.10 -24.35
N ALA A 34 -3.38 11.86 -23.36
CA ALA A 34 -3.12 12.23 -21.98
C ALA A 34 -2.09 11.25 -21.41
N LYS A 35 -0.89 11.77 -21.18
CA LYS A 35 0.08 11.17 -20.26
C LYS A 35 -0.59 11.18 -18.88
N ALA A 36 -0.91 10.00 -18.36
CA ALA A 36 -1.41 9.87 -16.99
C ALA A 36 -0.26 10.19 -16.04
N ASP A 37 -0.24 11.40 -15.51
CA ASP A 37 0.40 11.69 -14.23
C ASP A 37 -0.40 10.95 -13.15
N PRO A 38 0.22 10.15 -12.25
CA PRO A 38 -0.49 9.68 -11.08
C PRO A 38 -0.74 10.90 -10.20
N SER A 39 -1.94 11.47 -10.30
CA SER A 39 -2.45 12.37 -9.27
C SER A 39 -2.34 11.63 -7.93
N PRO A 40 -1.85 12.27 -6.86
CA PRO A 40 -2.05 11.72 -5.53
C PRO A 40 -3.56 11.66 -5.33
N THR A 41 -4.11 10.44 -5.26
CA THR A 41 -5.47 10.22 -4.77
C THR A 41 -5.55 10.98 -3.45
N SER A 42 -6.44 11.96 -3.39
CA SER A 42 -6.70 12.67 -2.14
C SER A 42 -7.20 11.63 -1.16
N THR A 43 -6.35 11.28 -0.20
CA THR A 43 -6.73 10.53 1.00
C THR A 43 -7.90 11.29 1.61
N ASP A 44 -9.09 10.69 1.55
CA ASP A 44 -10.21 11.20 2.32
C ASP A 44 -9.74 11.23 3.78
N ALA A 45 -9.70 12.42 4.39
CA ALA A 45 -9.16 12.62 5.73
C ALA A 45 -9.99 11.93 6.83
N THR A 46 -10.93 11.07 6.44
CA THR A 46 -11.78 10.25 7.32
C THR A 46 -11.39 8.78 7.32
N ALA A 47 -10.59 8.31 6.35
CA ALA A 47 -10.19 6.89 6.27
C ALA A 47 -9.17 6.57 7.40
N PRO A 48 -9.43 5.58 8.28
CA PRO A 48 -8.49 5.17 9.33
C PRO A 48 -7.15 4.65 8.78
N TYR A 49 -7.13 4.19 7.53
CA TYR A 49 -5.95 3.69 6.86
C TYR A 49 -5.55 4.57 5.68
N ALA A 50 -4.25 4.84 5.56
CA ALA A 50 -3.70 5.50 4.39
C ALA A 50 -3.79 4.55 3.17
N ASP A 51 -4.14 5.13 2.03
CA ASP A 51 -4.08 4.44 0.75
C ASP A 51 -2.62 4.11 0.38
N GLY A 52 -2.42 2.95 -0.24
CA GLY A 52 -1.09 2.53 -0.64
C GLY A 52 -0.93 1.01 -0.73
N THR A 53 0.31 0.59 -0.93
CA THR A 53 0.69 -0.83 -0.98
C THR A 53 1.54 -1.16 0.23
N TYR A 54 1.10 -2.13 1.01
CA TYR A 54 1.69 -2.52 2.29
C TYR A 54 2.11 -3.98 2.25
N THR A 55 3.22 -4.31 2.88
CA THR A 55 3.73 -5.69 2.93
C THR A 55 4.11 -6.06 4.35
N ALA A 56 3.61 -7.21 4.78
CA ALA A 56 3.95 -7.79 6.07
C ALA A 56 4.14 -9.30 5.94
N GLU A 57 4.92 -9.86 6.86
CA GLU A 57 5.09 -11.30 6.99
C GLU A 57 4.08 -11.87 7.99
N GLY A 58 3.55 -13.04 7.63
CA GLY A 58 2.74 -13.88 8.49
C GLY A 58 3.46 -15.20 8.75
N ALA A 59 3.32 -15.74 9.96
CA ALA A 59 3.90 -17.01 10.34
C ALA A 59 2.86 -17.91 11.03
N TYR A 60 3.02 -19.21 10.87
CA TYR A 60 2.18 -20.19 11.56
C TYR A 60 2.97 -21.45 11.88
N GLN A 61 2.57 -22.10 12.97
CA GLN A 61 3.23 -23.32 13.43
C GLN A 61 2.57 -24.56 12.84
N THR A 62 3.38 -25.43 12.25
CA THR A 62 3.03 -26.83 11.98
C THR A 62 3.66 -27.73 13.06
N PRO A 63 3.31 -29.03 13.12
CA PRO A 63 3.97 -29.95 14.04
C PRO A 63 5.49 -30.05 13.83
N GLU A 64 5.98 -29.75 12.62
CA GLU A 64 7.38 -29.95 12.23
C GLU A 64 8.18 -28.63 12.18
N THR A 65 7.55 -27.51 11.82
CA THR A 65 8.23 -26.25 11.44
C THR A 65 7.42 -25.00 11.80
N ILE A 66 8.06 -23.83 11.73
CA ILE A 66 7.37 -22.54 11.61
C ILE A 66 7.40 -22.14 10.14
N GLU A 67 6.23 -22.09 9.53
CA GLU A 67 6.05 -21.73 8.12
C GLU A 67 5.75 -20.24 7.98
N LYS A 68 6.14 -19.65 6.84
CA LYS A 68 5.95 -18.22 6.58
C LYS A 68 5.28 -17.96 5.24
N ILE A 69 4.58 -16.83 5.19
CA ILE A 69 4.10 -16.20 3.96
C ILE A 69 4.38 -14.69 4.01
N SER A 70 4.68 -14.10 2.87
CA SER A 70 4.72 -12.65 2.68
C SER A 70 3.43 -12.22 2.01
N VAL A 71 2.74 -11.24 2.61
CA VAL A 71 1.45 -10.73 2.12
C VAL A 71 1.63 -9.27 1.74
N THR A 72 1.23 -8.94 0.53
CA THR A 72 1.19 -7.57 0.01
C THR A 72 -0.26 -7.22 -0.31
N LEU A 73 -0.77 -6.16 0.33
CA LEU A 73 -2.13 -5.64 0.09
C LEU A 73 -2.04 -4.23 -0.48
N THR A 74 -2.91 -3.94 -1.45
CA THR A 74 -3.14 -2.58 -1.94
C THR A 74 -4.46 -2.07 -1.39
N LEU A 75 -4.43 -0.90 -0.77
CA LEU A 75 -5.54 -0.26 -0.10
C LEU A 75 -5.95 1.02 -0.85
N ALA A 76 -7.26 1.20 -1.01
CA ALA A 76 -7.89 2.44 -1.42
C ALA A 76 -9.19 2.62 -0.63
N ASP A 77 -9.38 3.75 0.04
CA ASP A 77 -10.57 4.05 0.86
C ASP A 77 -10.85 2.92 1.87
N ASP A 78 -9.82 2.50 2.62
CA ASP A 78 -9.79 1.33 3.54
C ASP A 78 -10.14 -0.04 2.91
N THR A 79 -10.34 -0.08 1.59
CA THR A 79 -10.75 -1.28 0.85
C THR A 79 -9.55 -1.93 0.21
N VAL A 80 -9.48 -3.26 0.30
CA VAL A 80 -8.44 -4.03 -0.40
C VAL A 80 -8.77 -4.10 -1.88
N THR A 81 -7.93 -3.49 -2.71
CA THR A 81 -8.09 -3.46 -4.17
C THR A 81 -7.16 -4.44 -4.88
N GLY A 82 -6.11 -4.91 -4.21
CA GLY A 82 -5.16 -5.86 -4.75
C GLY A 82 -4.51 -6.70 -3.66
N VAL A 83 -4.23 -7.96 -3.97
CA VAL A 83 -3.59 -8.92 -3.07
C VAL A 83 -2.53 -9.71 -3.83
N GLU A 84 -1.35 -9.78 -3.25
CA GLU A 84 -0.27 -10.66 -3.67
C GLU A 84 0.24 -11.42 -2.45
N ILE A 85 0.48 -12.72 -2.61
CA ILE A 85 1.01 -13.56 -1.52
C ILE A 85 2.11 -14.45 -2.08
N ILE A 86 3.25 -14.42 -1.39
CA ILE A 86 4.42 -15.24 -1.69
C ILE A 86 4.62 -16.23 -0.54
N GLY A 87 4.64 -17.51 -0.85
CA GLY A 87 4.95 -18.58 0.10
C GLY A 87 6.43 -18.91 0.14
N ASP A 88 6.94 -19.24 1.33
CA ASP A 88 8.28 -19.81 1.55
C ASP A 88 8.14 -21.14 2.33
N PRO A 89 7.58 -22.20 1.71
CA PRO A 89 7.27 -23.44 2.41
C PRO A 89 8.54 -24.22 2.77
N ILE A 90 8.64 -24.66 4.03
CA ILE A 90 9.73 -25.49 4.54
C ILE A 90 9.35 -26.97 4.47
N ALA A 91 8.17 -27.34 4.98
CA ALA A 91 7.67 -28.71 4.95
C ALA A 91 7.03 -29.06 3.59
N PRO A 92 7.14 -30.32 3.12
CA PRO A 92 6.62 -30.72 1.81
C PRO A 92 5.10 -30.58 1.72
N GLU A 93 4.35 -30.86 2.80
CA GLU A 93 2.90 -30.67 2.82
C GLU A 93 2.50 -29.19 2.71
N THR A 94 3.33 -28.28 3.24
CA THR A 94 3.06 -26.84 3.24
C THR A 94 2.96 -26.28 1.83
N THR A 95 3.76 -26.80 0.89
CA THR A 95 3.72 -26.37 -0.52
C THR A 95 2.31 -26.51 -1.11
N ARG A 96 1.61 -27.61 -0.80
CA ARG A 96 0.25 -27.84 -1.29
C ARG A 96 -0.74 -26.87 -0.67
N TYR A 97 -0.72 -26.71 0.66
CA TYR A 97 -1.71 -25.89 1.37
C TYR A 97 -1.50 -24.39 1.14
N GLN A 98 -0.26 -23.91 1.09
CA GLN A 98 0.02 -22.53 0.71
C GLN A 98 -0.41 -22.27 -0.73
N GLY A 99 -0.10 -23.17 -1.67
CA GLY A 99 -0.54 -23.02 -3.07
C GLY A 99 -2.07 -22.95 -3.19
N GLN A 100 -2.80 -23.81 -2.47
CA GLN A 100 -4.26 -23.79 -2.43
C GLN A 100 -4.83 -22.50 -1.83
N PHE A 101 -4.20 -21.99 -0.75
CA PHE A 101 -4.59 -20.74 -0.13
C PHE A 101 -4.36 -19.55 -1.08
N ILE A 102 -3.15 -19.45 -1.65
CA ILE A 102 -2.76 -18.36 -2.57
C ILE A 102 -3.68 -18.32 -3.79
N ALA A 103 -4.08 -19.49 -4.32
CA ALA A 103 -4.96 -19.57 -5.47
C ALA A 103 -6.40 -19.11 -5.20
N GLY A 104 -6.89 -19.15 -3.93
CA GLY A 104 -8.29 -18.90 -3.60
C GLY A 104 -8.55 -17.69 -2.72
N VAL A 105 -7.53 -17.13 -2.07
CA VAL A 105 -7.72 -16.04 -1.09
C VAL A 105 -8.19 -14.75 -1.74
N SER A 106 -7.71 -14.43 -2.94
CA SER A 106 -8.05 -13.18 -3.64
C SER A 106 -9.55 -13.01 -3.85
N ASP A 107 -10.27 -14.09 -4.15
CA ASP A 107 -11.71 -14.10 -4.41
C ASP A 107 -12.55 -13.67 -3.20
N ILE A 108 -12.01 -13.81 -1.98
CA ILE A 108 -12.72 -13.48 -0.75
C ILE A 108 -12.23 -12.20 -0.09
N VAL A 109 -11.02 -11.73 -0.38
CA VAL A 109 -10.44 -10.54 0.30
C VAL A 109 -10.52 -9.27 -0.53
N VAL A 110 -10.46 -9.37 -1.86
CA VAL A 110 -10.54 -8.19 -2.74
C VAL A 110 -11.96 -7.61 -2.67
N GLY A 111 -12.04 -6.29 -2.49
CA GLY A 111 -13.29 -5.56 -2.31
C GLY A 111 -13.80 -5.52 -0.86
N LYS A 112 -13.10 -6.15 0.09
CA LYS A 112 -13.43 -6.03 1.53
C LYS A 112 -12.68 -4.89 2.18
N LYS A 113 -13.27 -4.36 3.26
CA LYS A 113 -12.59 -3.42 4.16
C LYS A 113 -11.47 -4.14 4.90
N LEU A 114 -10.35 -3.46 5.12
CA LEU A 114 -9.20 -4.02 5.85
C LEU A 114 -9.58 -4.49 7.26
N ASP A 115 -10.52 -3.80 7.92
CA ASP A 115 -11.01 -4.19 9.24
C ASP A 115 -11.87 -5.45 9.27
N GLU A 116 -12.51 -5.77 8.15
CA GLU A 116 -13.38 -6.95 8.01
C GLU A 116 -12.60 -8.21 7.60
N LEU A 117 -11.29 -8.09 7.35
CA LEU A 117 -10.47 -9.23 7.00
C LEU A 117 -10.23 -10.13 8.22
N ASP A 118 -10.97 -11.22 8.25
CA ASP A 118 -10.71 -12.39 9.08
C ASP A 118 -11.00 -13.64 8.23
N VAL A 119 -9.95 -14.41 7.93
CA VAL A 119 -10.05 -15.60 7.08
C VAL A 119 -9.90 -16.85 7.93
N ASP A 120 -10.93 -17.70 7.97
CA ASP A 120 -10.87 -18.96 8.72
C ASP A 120 -10.16 -20.08 7.93
N ARG A 121 -10.52 -20.23 6.66
CA ARG A 121 -10.08 -21.34 5.81
C ARG A 121 -10.28 -21.02 4.34
N VAL A 122 -9.25 -21.30 3.54
CA VAL A 122 -9.33 -21.24 2.07
C VAL A 122 -8.89 -22.58 1.51
N ALA A 123 -9.74 -23.21 0.70
CA ALA A 123 -9.44 -24.49 0.04
C ALA A 123 -8.88 -25.59 0.98
N GLY A 124 -9.29 -25.60 2.25
CA GLY A 124 -8.82 -26.56 3.25
C GLY A 124 -7.63 -26.10 4.11
N SER A 125 -6.96 -25.01 3.76
CA SER A 125 -5.86 -24.46 4.55
C SER A 125 -6.37 -23.47 5.60
N SER A 126 -6.30 -23.84 6.89
CA SER A 126 -6.60 -22.94 8.02
C SER A 126 -5.36 -22.34 8.66
N LEU A 127 -4.24 -23.08 8.69
CA LEU A 127 -3.00 -22.57 9.29
C LEU A 127 -2.42 -21.42 8.46
N THR A 128 -2.45 -21.53 7.13
CA THR A 128 -2.05 -20.42 6.26
C THR A 128 -2.96 -19.20 6.42
N SER A 129 -4.26 -19.41 6.67
CA SER A 129 -5.16 -18.31 7.02
C SER A 129 -4.75 -17.60 8.32
N GLY A 130 -4.30 -18.37 9.32
CA GLY A 130 -3.75 -17.79 10.56
C GLY A 130 -2.53 -16.90 10.30
N GLY A 131 -1.60 -17.37 9.45
CA GLY A 131 -0.47 -16.55 9.00
C GLY A 131 -0.93 -15.29 8.23
N PHE A 132 -1.92 -15.42 7.35
CA PHE A 132 -2.47 -14.29 6.61
C PHE A 132 -3.09 -13.24 7.54
N ASN A 133 -3.91 -13.65 8.50
CA ASN A 133 -4.52 -12.74 9.46
C ASN A 133 -3.44 -12.06 10.33
N GLN A 134 -2.36 -12.77 10.69
CA GLN A 134 -1.22 -12.15 11.37
C GLN A 134 -0.56 -11.06 10.50
N ALA A 135 -0.35 -11.31 9.20
CA ALA A 135 0.20 -10.32 8.28
C ALA A 135 -0.74 -9.11 8.13
N VAL A 136 -2.06 -9.33 8.08
CA VAL A 136 -3.07 -8.26 8.03
C VAL A 136 -2.95 -7.34 9.25
N VAL A 137 -2.72 -7.86 10.45
CA VAL A 137 -2.47 -7.03 11.65
C VAL A 137 -1.24 -6.15 11.44
N GLY A 138 -0.13 -6.71 10.93
CA GLY A 138 1.06 -5.92 10.62
C GLY A 138 0.82 -4.84 9.57
N ILE A 139 -0.02 -5.10 8.58
CA ILE A 139 -0.42 -4.11 7.56
C ILE A 139 -1.28 -3.00 8.17
N LYS A 140 -2.23 -3.33 9.06
CA LYS A 140 -3.02 -2.32 9.78
C LYS A 140 -2.12 -1.36 10.56
N ASP A 141 -1.11 -1.89 11.26
CA ASP A 141 -0.16 -1.09 12.03
C ASP A 141 0.71 -0.17 11.14
N GLN A 142 1.01 -0.60 9.92
CA GLN A 142 1.74 0.20 8.93
C GLN A 142 0.86 1.27 8.27
N ALA A 143 -0.40 0.93 7.99
CA ALA A 143 -1.31 1.76 7.22
C ALA A 143 -2.07 2.77 8.08
N VAL A 144 -2.15 2.58 9.40
CA VAL A 144 -2.90 3.49 10.28
C VAL A 144 -2.42 4.93 10.10
N VAL A 145 -3.35 5.83 9.79
CA VAL A 145 -3.08 7.26 9.75
C VAL A 145 -2.85 7.70 11.18
N LYS A 146 -1.59 7.97 11.53
CA LYS A 146 -1.28 8.59 12.82
C LYS A 146 -1.69 10.04 12.72
N ASP A 147 -2.79 10.40 13.36
CA ASP A 147 -3.15 11.80 13.61
C ASP A 147 -1.93 12.50 14.21
N GLN A 148 -1.27 13.37 13.42
CA GLN A 148 -0.15 14.17 13.88
C GLN A 148 -0.56 15.20 14.95
N ALA A 149 -1.84 15.28 15.32
CA ALA A 149 -2.38 16.27 16.23
C ALA A 149 -2.00 16.08 17.71
N VAL A 150 -1.45 14.92 18.12
CA VAL A 150 -1.20 14.65 19.57
C VAL A 150 0.19 15.08 20.06
N LEU A 151 1.10 15.54 19.17
CA LEU A 151 2.47 15.88 19.55
C LEU A 151 2.80 17.38 19.61
N GLU A 152 1.94 18.28 19.11
CA GLU A 152 2.25 19.73 19.13
C GLU A 152 1.78 20.47 20.41
N ASP A 153 0.88 19.89 21.22
CA ASP A 153 0.32 20.57 22.39
C ASP A 153 1.23 20.54 23.64
N GLN A 154 2.23 19.65 23.69
CA GLN A 154 3.13 19.54 24.86
C GLN A 154 4.33 20.50 24.85
N ALA A 155 4.56 21.25 23.76
CA ALA A 155 5.70 22.17 23.65
C ALA A 155 5.38 23.62 24.05
N VAL A 156 4.10 24.04 24.04
CA VAL A 156 3.71 25.45 24.19
C VAL A 156 3.76 25.94 25.66
N ILE A 157 3.74 25.05 26.65
CA ILE A 157 3.56 25.46 28.06
C ILE A 157 4.90 25.78 28.78
N LYS A 158 6.07 25.52 28.19
CA LYS A 158 7.36 25.69 28.92
C LYS A 158 8.00 27.07 28.85
N ASP A 159 7.57 27.95 27.93
CA ASP A 159 8.18 29.28 27.76
C ASP A 159 7.47 30.40 28.53
N GLN A 160 6.41 30.10 29.29
CA GLN A 160 5.67 31.09 30.09
C GLN A 160 6.04 31.04 31.59
N ALA A 161 7.35 30.97 31.89
CA ALA A 161 7.88 31.14 33.24
C ALA A 161 9.13 32.05 33.24
N VAL A 162 9.03 33.21 32.59
CA VAL A 162 9.93 34.34 32.84
C VAL A 162 9.03 35.54 33.04
N LEU A 163 8.67 35.86 34.29
CA LEU A 163 8.40 37.21 34.81
C LEU A 163 8.08 37.08 36.32
N GLU A 164 9.09 36.93 37.17
CA GLU A 164 8.96 37.25 38.60
C GLU A 164 10.05 38.24 38.99
N ASP A 165 9.59 39.47 39.14
CA ASP A 165 10.04 40.58 39.99
C ASP A 165 11.45 41.17 39.80
N GLY A 166 11.51 42.15 38.91
CA GLY A 166 12.50 43.21 38.93
C GLY A 166 11.82 44.57 39.10
N ALA A 167 11.91 45.10 40.33
CA ALA A 167 11.82 46.51 40.74
C ALA A 167 10.42 47.14 40.95
N VAL A 168 10.19 47.68 42.16
CA VAL A 168 10.33 49.14 42.43
C VAL A 168 9.97 49.52 43.89
N ALA A 169 10.80 50.38 44.51
CA ALA A 169 10.46 51.55 45.34
C ALA A 169 11.70 51.89 46.21
N ASP A 170 12.50 52.89 45.80
CA ASP A 170 12.59 54.26 46.37
C ASP A 170 13.26 54.30 47.75
#